data_AF-A0AAN6LWQ6-F1
#
_entry.id   AF-A0AAN6LWQ6-F1
#
_cell.length_a   1.000
_cell.length_b   1.000
_cell.length_c   1.000
_cell.angle_alpha   90.00
_cell.angle_beta   90.00
_cell.angle_gamma   90.00
#
_symmetry.space_group_name_H-M   'P 1'
#
loop_
_entity.id
_entity.type
_entity.pdbx_description
1 polymer ?
#
loop_
_entity_poly.entity_id
_entity_poly.type
_entity_poly.pdbx_seq_one_letter_code
_entity_poly.pdbx_strand_id
1 'polypeptide(L)'
;MYSKFSSVCAASLFISNVLGLPTSRDSITALSLPTNLKHHIHVRAEPNTGDEDLNPDEEPHPNKLEKVERAFADAFELASYATTVIDDPNRQGIFTKYFNEEDRANVRKVFTTIWTQPEDQNAPAADGGSPFLGEIMVQQSDSRNLCGDPRLIAYLDQNNAPNDVAIVLCPRAFNKKGVTAIEGQDPQGPGSENHYLTCDAIGDNVSFRMNSLGMTLLHEYTHYNRMLESIFNAPIIDQEDASGNDIGYGPVQVRTLDKALAKLNADSYAYFASEALWSVLCQKDYGDPVSGQDDNDPDCDNTSCTG
;
A
#
# COMPACT_ATOMS: atom_id res chain seq x y z
N MET A 1 -4.66 -32.59 -54.13
CA MET A 1 -5.80 -32.92 -55.02
C MET A 1 -6.98 -33.30 -54.13
N TYR A 2 -8.16 -32.71 -54.44
CA TYR A 2 -9.53 -32.82 -53.88
C TYR A 2 -9.87 -34.06 -53.03
N SER A 3 -10.76 -34.05 -52.02
CA SER A 3 -12.07 -33.39 -51.94
C SER A 3 -12.60 -33.32 -50.50
N LYS A 4 -13.46 -32.31 -50.26
CA LYS A 4 -14.34 -32.11 -49.09
C LYS A 4 -15.44 -33.19 -49.00
N PHE A 5 -15.99 -33.42 -47.80
CA PHE A 5 -17.44 -33.43 -47.51
C PHE A 5 -17.71 -33.30 -46.00
N SER A 6 -18.57 -32.35 -45.65
CA SER A 6 -19.20 -32.16 -44.34
C SER A 6 -20.30 -33.20 -44.08
N SER A 7 -20.58 -33.54 -42.82
CA SER A 7 -21.96 -33.42 -42.28
C SER A 7 -22.01 -33.64 -40.76
N VAL A 8 -22.78 -32.78 -40.10
CA VAL A 8 -23.24 -32.85 -38.71
C VAL A 8 -24.61 -33.53 -38.69
N CYS A 9 -24.93 -34.25 -37.61
CA CYS A 9 -26.25 -34.56 -37.01
C CYS A 9 -26.15 -35.90 -36.24
N ALA A 10 -26.85 -36.20 -35.16
CA ALA A 10 -27.72 -35.47 -34.25
C ALA A 10 -27.87 -36.37 -33.00
N ALA A 11 -28.21 -35.74 -31.87
CA ALA A 11 -28.42 -36.35 -30.58
C ALA A 11 -29.54 -37.42 -30.57
N SER A 12 -29.44 -38.38 -29.64
CA SER A 12 -30.56 -39.22 -29.22
C SER A 12 -30.66 -39.23 -27.70
N LEU A 13 -31.90 -39.02 -27.27
CA LEU A 13 -32.39 -38.84 -25.91
C LEU A 13 -32.29 -40.11 -25.07
N PHE A 14 -32.06 -39.94 -23.77
CA PHE A 14 -32.61 -40.83 -22.75
C PHE A 14 -33.54 -40.04 -21.83
N ILE A 15 -34.78 -40.49 -21.78
CA ILE A 15 -35.83 -40.06 -20.87
C ILE A 15 -35.76 -40.98 -19.64
N SER A 16 -35.85 -40.42 -18.44
CA SER A 16 -36.40 -41.13 -17.29
C SER A 16 -37.08 -40.13 -16.35
N ASN A 17 -38.41 -40.25 -16.28
CA ASN A 17 -39.28 -39.63 -15.30
C ASN A 17 -39.24 -40.42 -14.00
N VAL A 18 -39.17 -39.75 -12.85
CA VAL A 18 -39.77 -40.22 -11.58
C VAL A 18 -40.37 -39.03 -10.82
N LEU A 19 -41.69 -39.04 -10.70
CA LEU A 19 -42.55 -38.30 -9.75
C LEU A 19 -42.39 -38.93 -8.35
N GLY A 20 -42.54 -38.31 -7.18
CA GLY A 20 -42.90 -36.98 -6.71
C GLY A 20 -43.26 -37.04 -5.19
N LEU A 21 -43.03 -35.92 -4.48
CA LEU A 21 -43.75 -35.39 -3.28
C LEU A 21 -43.65 -36.12 -1.91
N PRO A 22 -44.09 -35.49 -0.78
CA PRO A 22 -43.91 -34.11 -0.27
C PRO A 22 -43.59 -34.07 1.27
N THR A 23 -43.33 -32.87 1.85
CA THR A 23 -43.54 -32.40 3.27
C THR A 23 -42.38 -31.48 3.69
N SER A 24 -42.46 -30.45 4.52
CA SER A 24 -43.47 -29.53 5.07
C SER A 24 -42.64 -28.39 5.70
N ARG A 25 -43.14 -27.14 5.71
CA ARG A 25 -42.59 -26.09 6.59
C ARG A 25 -43.11 -26.35 8.01
N ASP A 26 -42.22 -26.35 9.01
CA ASP A 26 -42.42 -25.68 10.30
C ASP A 26 -41.21 -25.77 11.25
N SER A 27 -40.92 -24.62 11.85
CA SER A 27 -40.42 -24.40 13.22
C SER A 27 -38.93 -24.53 13.61
N ILE A 28 -38.47 -23.37 14.08
CA ILE A 28 -37.32 -22.99 14.93
C ILE A 28 -37.25 -23.86 16.21
N THR A 29 -36.05 -24.25 16.68
CA THR A 29 -35.36 -23.82 17.94
C THR A 29 -34.27 -24.83 18.41
N ALA A 30 -33.04 -24.32 18.62
CA ALA A 30 -32.06 -24.61 19.70
C ALA A 30 -31.37 -26.00 19.93
N LEU A 31 -30.03 -25.92 19.80
CA LEU A 31 -28.96 -26.36 20.74
C LEU A 31 -28.60 -27.86 20.89
N SER A 32 -27.46 -28.24 20.28
CA SER A 32 -26.24 -28.67 21.02
C SER A 32 -24.98 -28.71 20.11
N LEU A 33 -23.92 -28.06 20.59
CA LEU A 33 -22.54 -27.88 20.07
C LEU A 33 -21.68 -29.17 20.17
N PRO A 34 -20.36 -29.17 19.86
CA PRO A 34 -19.60 -28.64 18.71
C PRO A 34 -18.65 -29.71 18.11
N THR A 35 -18.14 -29.51 16.89
CA THR A 35 -16.74 -29.81 16.48
C THR A 35 -16.61 -29.64 14.97
N ASN A 36 -16.17 -28.46 14.55
CA ASN A 36 -15.16 -28.37 13.50
C ASN A 36 -14.49 -27.01 13.61
N LEU A 37 -13.26 -27.02 14.10
CA LEU A 37 -12.31 -25.92 13.93
C LEU A 37 -12.11 -25.72 12.43
N LYS A 38 -12.97 -24.91 11.80
CA LYS A 38 -12.56 -24.19 10.60
C LYS A 38 -11.75 -23.02 11.12
N HIS A 39 -10.43 -23.10 10.94
CA HIS A 39 -9.55 -21.94 11.00
C HIS A 39 -10.27 -20.78 10.30
N HIS A 40 -10.53 -19.71 11.03
CA HIS A 40 -10.98 -18.46 10.43
C HIS A 40 -9.86 -18.02 9.49
N ILE A 41 -10.12 -18.11 8.19
CA ILE A 41 -9.35 -17.40 7.18
C ILE A 41 -9.47 -15.93 7.58
N HIS A 42 -8.40 -15.33 8.06
CA HIS A 42 -8.36 -13.90 8.37
C HIS A 42 -8.45 -13.16 7.03
N VAL A 43 -9.67 -12.77 6.66
CA VAL A 43 -9.96 -11.92 5.51
C VAL A 43 -9.24 -10.59 5.72
N ARG A 44 -8.59 -10.06 4.68
CA ARG A 44 -8.09 -8.68 4.67
C ARG A 44 -9.20 -7.76 5.19
N ALA A 45 -8.87 -6.90 6.13
CA ALA A 45 -9.76 -5.82 6.51
C ALA A 45 -9.24 -4.55 5.83
N GLU A 46 -10.09 -3.90 5.03
CA GLU A 46 -9.74 -2.61 4.42
C GLU A 46 -9.50 -1.59 5.55
N PRO A 47 -8.47 -0.74 5.44
CA PRO A 47 -8.30 0.34 6.40
C PRO A 47 -9.58 1.20 6.41
N ASN A 48 -10.01 1.59 7.62
CA ASN A 48 -11.31 2.22 7.80
C ASN A 48 -11.17 3.74 7.73
N THR A 49 -11.82 4.40 6.79
CA THR A 49 -11.80 5.88 6.66
C THR A 49 -12.75 6.61 7.60
N GLY A 50 -13.58 5.87 8.36
CA GLY A 50 -14.66 6.42 9.17
C GLY A 50 -15.74 7.11 8.33
N ASP A 51 -16.89 7.40 8.95
CA ASP A 51 -18.01 8.08 8.27
C ASP A 51 -18.01 9.61 8.48
N GLU A 52 -17.20 10.13 9.42
CA GLU A 52 -17.36 11.51 9.92
C GLU A 52 -16.32 12.51 9.37
N ASP A 53 -15.13 12.03 8.96
CA ASP A 53 -13.98 12.89 8.64
C ASP A 53 -13.69 13.07 7.14
N LEU A 54 -14.20 12.17 6.30
CA LEU A 54 -13.99 12.16 4.86
C LEU A 54 -15.35 12.15 4.17
N ASN A 55 -15.74 13.29 3.59
CA ASN A 55 -17.05 13.45 2.96
C ASN A 55 -17.07 12.79 1.56
N PRO A 56 -17.89 11.75 1.34
CA PRO A 56 -17.99 11.09 0.03
C PRO A 56 -18.55 12.01 -1.07
N ASP A 57 -19.33 13.03 -0.70
CA ASP A 57 -19.94 13.99 -1.62
C ASP A 57 -19.12 15.30 -1.76
N GLU A 58 -17.86 15.33 -1.28
CA GLU A 58 -16.99 16.49 -1.46
C GLU A 58 -16.64 16.68 -2.95
N GLU A 59 -16.77 17.91 -3.45
CA GLU A 59 -16.36 18.31 -4.82
C GLU A 59 -15.15 19.25 -4.74
N PRO A 60 -14.25 19.27 -5.75
CA PRO A 60 -14.29 18.48 -6.97
C PRO A 60 -13.77 17.04 -6.81
N HIS A 61 -14.25 16.13 -7.64
CA HIS A 61 -13.66 14.79 -7.79
C HIS A 61 -12.32 14.82 -8.60
N PRO A 62 -11.32 13.98 -8.26
CA PRO A 62 -11.32 13.06 -7.13
C PRO A 62 -11.21 13.77 -5.79
N ASN A 63 -12.10 13.44 -4.87
CA ASN A 63 -12.17 14.05 -3.55
C ASN A 63 -11.21 13.38 -2.56
N LYS A 64 -11.20 13.82 -1.30
CA LYS A 64 -10.26 13.30 -0.31
C LYS A 64 -10.49 11.83 0.01
N LEU A 65 -11.75 11.38 0.09
CA LEU A 65 -12.07 9.99 0.34
C LEU A 65 -11.54 9.10 -0.80
N GLU A 66 -11.87 9.44 -2.03
CA GLU A 66 -11.43 8.68 -3.21
C GLU A 66 -9.90 8.65 -3.34
N LYS A 67 -9.22 9.75 -2.99
CA LYS A 67 -7.75 9.80 -2.93
C LYS A 67 -7.19 8.82 -1.90
N VAL A 68 -7.82 8.72 -0.72
CA VAL A 68 -7.38 7.82 0.36
C VAL A 68 -7.65 6.36 0.01
N GLU A 69 -8.84 6.04 -0.51
CA GLU A 69 -9.18 4.69 -0.96
C GLU A 69 -8.22 4.20 -2.06
N ARG A 70 -7.91 5.08 -3.02
CA ARG A 70 -6.89 4.82 -4.03
C ARG A 70 -5.49 4.65 -3.41
N ALA A 71 -5.15 5.46 -2.42
CA ALA A 71 -3.85 5.36 -1.75
C ALA A 71 -3.68 4.02 -1.01
N PHE A 72 -4.74 3.38 -0.52
CA PHE A 72 -4.67 2.01 0.00
C PHE A 72 -4.20 1.03 -1.08
N ALA A 73 -4.80 1.09 -2.27
CA ALA A 73 -4.39 0.26 -3.39
C ALA A 73 -2.94 0.55 -3.82
N ASP A 74 -2.56 1.83 -3.90
CA ASP A 74 -1.19 2.25 -4.23
C ASP A 74 -0.17 1.70 -3.22
N ALA A 75 -0.45 1.75 -1.91
CA ALA A 75 0.43 1.23 -0.87
C ALA A 75 0.69 -0.28 -1.02
N PHE A 76 -0.34 -1.05 -1.39
CA PHE A 76 -0.20 -2.48 -1.65
C PHE A 76 0.54 -2.77 -2.95
N GLU A 77 0.29 -1.98 -4.00
CA GLU A 77 1.03 -2.10 -5.25
C GLU A 77 2.53 -1.83 -5.03
N LEU A 78 2.86 -0.75 -4.31
CA LEU A 78 4.24 -0.44 -3.89
C LEU A 78 4.89 -1.61 -3.16
N ALA A 79 4.21 -2.17 -2.16
CA ALA A 79 4.73 -3.28 -1.37
C ALA A 79 4.88 -4.57 -2.22
N SER A 80 3.98 -4.81 -3.18
CA SER A 80 4.04 -5.91 -4.13
C SER A 80 5.26 -5.80 -5.06
N TYR A 81 5.46 -4.65 -5.70
CA TYR A 81 6.65 -4.44 -6.52
C TYR A 81 7.94 -4.51 -5.70
N ALA A 82 7.93 -4.03 -4.46
CA ALA A 82 9.06 -4.15 -3.55
C ALA A 82 9.48 -5.63 -3.37
N THR A 83 8.53 -6.53 -3.11
CA THR A 83 8.85 -7.97 -2.99
C THR A 83 9.32 -8.60 -4.30
N THR A 84 8.72 -8.20 -5.44
CA THR A 84 9.14 -8.66 -6.77
C THR A 84 10.59 -8.27 -7.04
N VAL A 85 10.97 -7.03 -6.74
CA VAL A 85 12.34 -6.51 -6.92
C VAL A 85 13.32 -7.13 -5.92
N ILE A 86 12.89 -7.44 -4.69
CA ILE A 86 13.73 -8.19 -3.74
C ILE A 86 14.12 -9.56 -4.29
N ASP A 87 13.20 -10.23 -4.97
CA ASP A 87 13.39 -11.58 -5.49
C ASP A 87 14.04 -11.60 -6.90
N ASP A 88 14.09 -10.45 -7.61
CA ASP A 88 14.66 -10.35 -8.96
C ASP A 88 16.21 -10.24 -8.94
N PRO A 89 16.94 -11.23 -9.48
CA PRO A 89 18.40 -11.21 -9.53
C PRO A 89 18.97 -10.05 -10.35
N ASN A 90 18.21 -9.49 -11.30
CA ASN A 90 18.66 -8.39 -12.16
C ASN A 90 18.49 -7.02 -11.49
N ARG A 91 17.73 -6.93 -10.39
CA ARG A 91 17.42 -5.68 -9.70
C ARG A 91 17.89 -5.65 -8.24
N GLN A 92 18.74 -6.60 -7.84
CA GLN A 92 19.32 -6.66 -6.50
C GLN A 92 20.06 -5.37 -6.10
N GLY A 93 20.60 -4.64 -7.08
CA GLY A 93 21.24 -3.35 -6.87
C GLY A 93 20.33 -2.36 -6.12
N ILE A 94 19.03 -2.33 -6.42
CA ILE A 94 18.06 -1.43 -5.77
C ILE A 94 18.00 -1.73 -4.27
N PHE A 95 17.86 -3.00 -3.89
CA PHE A 95 17.80 -3.41 -2.48
C PHE A 95 19.04 -2.95 -1.68
N THR A 96 20.23 -3.13 -2.27
CA THR A 96 21.48 -2.78 -1.61
C THR A 96 21.71 -1.28 -1.45
N LYS A 97 20.90 -0.44 -2.10
CA LYS A 97 20.91 1.02 -1.88
C LYS A 97 20.27 1.42 -0.54
N TYR A 98 19.40 0.59 0.03
CA TYR A 98 18.63 0.91 1.25
C TYR A 98 18.98 0.01 2.43
N PHE A 99 19.25 -1.27 2.19
CA PHE A 99 19.35 -2.26 3.27
C PHE A 99 20.64 -3.09 3.17
N ASN A 100 20.97 -3.80 4.26
CA ASN A 100 21.99 -4.83 4.25
C ASN A 100 21.43 -6.12 3.67
N GLU A 101 22.27 -6.86 2.95
CA GLU A 101 21.91 -8.15 2.36
C GLU A 101 21.42 -9.17 3.41
N GLU A 102 22.00 -9.14 4.61
CA GLU A 102 21.62 -10.00 5.73
C GLU A 102 20.18 -9.75 6.22
N ASP A 103 19.65 -8.55 6.02
CA ASP A 103 18.29 -8.17 6.42
C ASP A 103 17.24 -8.51 5.34
N ARG A 104 17.64 -9.01 4.15
CA ARG A 104 16.76 -9.23 2.99
C ARG A 104 15.51 -10.03 3.33
N ALA A 105 15.65 -11.15 4.04
CA ALA A 105 14.51 -12.00 4.39
C ALA A 105 13.51 -11.27 5.30
N ASN A 106 14.00 -10.46 6.25
CA ASN A 106 13.16 -9.71 7.18
C ASN A 106 12.50 -8.51 6.50
N VAL A 107 13.23 -7.76 5.67
CA VAL A 107 12.67 -6.66 4.86
C VAL A 107 11.59 -7.18 3.92
N ARG A 108 11.84 -8.32 3.25
CA ARG A 108 10.83 -9.00 2.44
C ARG A 108 9.60 -9.36 3.28
N LYS A 109 9.83 -9.86 4.51
CA LYS A 109 8.76 -10.22 5.44
C LYS A 109 7.90 -9.01 5.82
N VAL A 110 8.49 -7.83 6.03
CA VAL A 110 7.75 -6.57 6.28
C VAL A 110 6.77 -6.32 5.14
N PHE A 111 7.25 -6.26 3.90
CA PHE A 111 6.38 -6.04 2.75
C PHE A 111 5.31 -7.12 2.64
N THR A 112 5.68 -8.41 2.71
CA THR A 112 4.69 -9.49 2.62
C THR A 112 3.68 -9.55 3.77
N THR A 113 3.98 -8.88 4.89
CA THR A 113 3.04 -8.74 6.00
C THR A 113 2.04 -7.65 5.67
N ILE A 114 2.49 -6.49 5.17
CA ILE A 114 1.61 -5.40 4.74
C ILE A 114 0.71 -5.86 3.59
N TRP A 115 1.30 -6.42 2.53
CA TRP A 115 0.59 -6.99 1.40
C TRP A 115 0.82 -8.50 1.38
N THR A 116 -0.24 -9.30 1.43
CA THR A 116 -0.15 -10.76 1.21
C THR A 116 -0.99 -11.07 0.01
N GLN A 117 -0.49 -11.82 -0.97
CA GLN A 117 -1.33 -12.27 -2.06
C GLN A 117 -2.43 -13.20 -1.50
N PRO A 118 -3.72 -13.03 -1.88
CA PRO A 118 -4.76 -13.94 -1.44
C PRO A 118 -4.40 -15.40 -1.78
N GLU A 119 -4.77 -16.35 -0.92
CA GLU A 119 -4.49 -17.78 -1.15
C GLU A 119 -5.10 -18.29 -2.47
N ASP A 120 -6.20 -17.68 -2.94
CA ASP A 120 -6.74 -17.87 -4.28
C ASP A 120 -6.15 -16.86 -5.26
N GLN A 121 -5.41 -17.35 -6.26
CA GLN A 121 -4.80 -16.52 -7.30
C GLN A 121 -5.82 -15.84 -8.23
N ASN A 122 -7.10 -16.25 -8.20
CA ASN A 122 -8.18 -15.62 -8.96
C ASN A 122 -9.00 -14.64 -8.12
N ALA A 123 -8.74 -14.55 -6.81
CA ALA A 123 -9.38 -13.56 -5.97
C ALA A 123 -8.86 -12.16 -6.32
N PRO A 124 -9.69 -11.10 -6.19
CA PRO A 124 -9.21 -9.72 -6.27
C PRO A 124 -8.02 -9.52 -5.34
N ALA A 125 -7.03 -8.70 -5.72
CA ALA A 125 -5.91 -8.34 -4.83
C ALA A 125 -6.39 -7.78 -3.48
N ALA A 126 -7.60 -7.22 -3.46
CA ALA A 126 -8.37 -6.79 -2.31
C ALA A 126 -8.74 -7.91 -1.30
N ASP A 127 -8.49 -9.19 -1.57
CA ASP A 127 -8.69 -10.28 -0.60
C ASP A 127 -7.39 -10.66 0.13
N GLY A 128 -6.28 -9.97 -0.20
CA GLY A 128 -4.96 -10.16 0.39
C GLY A 128 -4.51 -9.01 1.29
N GLY A 129 -3.59 -9.25 2.24
CA GLY A 129 -3.07 -8.23 3.16
C GLY A 129 -3.16 -8.63 4.64
N SER A 130 -2.52 -7.85 5.50
CA SER A 130 -2.55 -8.10 6.95
C SER A 130 -3.93 -7.81 7.55
N PRO A 131 -4.47 -8.69 8.42
CA PRO A 131 -5.71 -8.40 9.14
C PRO A 131 -5.57 -7.22 10.11
N PHE A 132 -4.34 -6.86 10.48
CA PHE A 132 -4.07 -5.70 11.33
C PHE A 132 -4.40 -4.37 10.65
N LEU A 133 -4.48 -4.32 9.32
CA LEU A 133 -4.75 -3.07 8.59
C LEU A 133 -6.15 -2.53 8.84
N GLY A 134 -7.15 -3.39 9.03
CA GLY A 134 -8.50 -2.93 9.40
C GLY A 134 -8.67 -2.56 10.87
N GLU A 135 -7.62 -2.73 11.68
CA GLU A 135 -7.59 -2.12 13.01
C GLU A 135 -7.23 -0.63 12.94
N ILE A 136 -6.65 -0.17 11.82
CA ILE A 136 -6.21 1.20 11.60
C ILE A 136 -7.34 2.03 11.02
N MET A 137 -7.71 3.09 11.73
CA MET A 137 -8.59 4.14 11.22
C MET A 137 -7.77 5.19 10.48
N VAL A 138 -8.17 5.61 9.29
CA VAL A 138 -7.49 6.68 8.53
C VAL A 138 -8.38 7.91 8.54
N GLN A 139 -7.89 9.01 9.10
CA GLN A 139 -8.74 10.15 9.45
C GLN A 139 -8.04 11.49 9.23
N GLN A 140 -8.79 12.60 9.32
CA GLN A 140 -8.25 13.97 9.28
C GLN A 140 -8.25 14.63 10.66
N SER A 141 -9.01 14.09 11.62
CA SER A 141 -9.09 14.60 12.98
C SER A 141 -7.74 14.47 13.69
N ASP A 142 -7.08 15.60 13.85
CA ASP A 142 -5.77 15.74 14.50
C ASP A 142 -5.94 16.05 15.99
N SER A 143 -6.32 15.02 16.74
CA SER A 143 -6.57 15.12 18.19
C SER A 143 -5.34 15.59 18.98
N ARG A 144 -4.13 15.35 18.44
CA ARG A 144 -2.84 15.71 19.03
C ARG A 144 -2.30 17.05 18.55
N ASN A 145 -2.99 17.72 17.61
CA ASN A 145 -2.61 19.00 17.03
C ASN A 145 -1.16 19.00 16.47
N LEU A 146 -0.76 17.91 15.81
CA LEU A 146 0.56 17.74 15.20
C LEU A 146 0.62 18.24 13.75
N CYS A 147 -0.51 18.25 13.03
CA CYS A 147 -0.62 18.76 11.67
C CYS A 147 -0.46 20.29 11.56
N GLY A 148 -0.19 20.98 12.68
CA GLY A 148 0.28 22.35 12.69
C GLY A 148 1.75 22.49 12.24
N ASP A 149 2.55 21.42 12.27
CA ASP A 149 3.88 21.40 11.66
C ASP A 149 3.73 21.33 10.13
N PRO A 150 4.20 22.34 9.38
CA PRO A 150 4.09 22.34 7.93
C PRO A 150 4.89 21.20 7.26
N ARG A 151 5.79 20.51 7.98
CA ARG A 151 6.58 19.38 7.47
C ARG A 151 5.82 18.07 7.51
N LEU A 152 4.90 17.91 8.46
CA LEU A 152 4.21 16.66 8.72
C LEU A 152 3.16 16.40 7.63
N ILE A 153 3.23 15.21 7.02
CA ILE A 153 2.30 14.78 5.98
C ILE A 153 1.24 13.87 6.59
N ALA A 154 1.68 12.92 7.42
CA ALA A 154 0.82 12.05 8.20
C ALA A 154 1.55 11.66 9.48
N TYR A 155 0.83 10.99 10.38
CA TYR A 155 1.44 10.25 11.48
C TYR A 155 0.54 9.12 11.94
N LEU A 156 1.14 8.03 12.42
CA LEU A 156 0.44 6.95 13.11
C LEU A 156 0.26 7.31 14.59
N ASP A 157 -0.97 7.59 14.98
CA ASP A 157 -1.39 7.67 16.38
C ASP A 157 -1.76 6.29 16.90
N GLN A 158 -0.82 5.60 17.52
CA GLN A 158 -1.07 4.33 18.20
C GLN A 158 -1.06 4.56 19.72
N ASN A 159 -2.25 4.53 20.33
CA ASN A 159 -2.36 4.47 21.78
C ASN A 159 -2.12 3.03 22.27
N ASN A 160 -1.88 2.86 23.58
CA ASN A 160 -1.69 1.54 24.18
C ASN A 160 -2.95 0.63 24.12
N ALA A 161 -4.09 1.14 23.65
CA ALA A 161 -5.32 0.36 23.51
C ALA A 161 -5.37 -0.31 22.12
N PRO A 162 -5.71 -1.61 22.04
CA PRO A 162 -5.62 -2.38 20.80
C PRO A 162 -6.56 -1.90 19.67
N ASN A 163 -7.60 -1.11 19.98
CA ASN A 163 -8.58 -0.62 19.00
C ASN A 163 -8.54 0.91 18.86
N ASP A 164 -7.43 1.54 19.25
CA ASP A 164 -7.25 2.98 19.22
C ASP A 164 -5.96 3.32 18.48
N VAL A 165 -5.94 2.91 17.21
CA VAL A 165 -4.86 3.21 16.28
C VAL A 165 -5.44 3.94 15.07
N ALA A 166 -4.87 5.10 14.78
CA ALA A 166 -5.27 5.91 13.65
C ALA A 166 -4.05 6.39 12.86
N ILE A 167 -4.18 6.45 11.53
CA ILE A 167 -3.32 7.28 10.70
C ILE A 167 -4.03 8.62 10.52
N VAL A 168 -3.41 9.69 10.99
CA VAL A 168 -3.92 11.04 10.80
C VAL A 168 -3.24 11.64 9.58
N LEU A 169 -4.04 11.99 8.56
CA LEU A 169 -3.57 12.64 7.34
C LEU A 169 -3.66 14.16 7.51
N CYS A 170 -2.51 14.82 7.47
CA CYS A 170 -2.45 16.27 7.50
C CYS A 170 -2.88 16.88 6.16
N PRO A 171 -3.29 18.16 6.11
CA PRO A 171 -3.82 18.77 4.88
C PRO A 171 -2.90 18.62 3.65
N ARG A 172 -1.58 18.61 3.85
CA ARG A 172 -0.58 18.44 2.78
C ARG A 172 -0.59 17.04 2.15
N ALA A 173 -1.06 16.00 2.84
CA ALA A 173 -1.18 14.65 2.29
C ALA A 173 -2.03 14.63 1.02
N PHE A 174 -3.08 15.46 0.95
CA PHE A 174 -4.01 15.49 -0.18
C PHE A 174 -3.49 16.24 -1.41
N ASN A 175 -2.32 16.88 -1.32
CA ASN A 175 -1.59 17.43 -2.48
C ASN A 175 -0.80 16.35 -3.22
N LYS A 176 -0.51 15.24 -2.54
CA LYS A 176 0.24 14.13 -3.11
C LYS A 176 -0.56 13.46 -4.23
N LYS A 177 0.15 13.09 -5.29
CA LYS A 177 -0.40 12.35 -6.43
C LYS A 177 -0.49 10.87 -6.06
N GLY A 178 -1.33 10.12 -6.77
CA GLY A 178 -1.34 8.66 -6.65
C GLY A 178 -0.49 7.98 -7.73
N VAL A 179 -0.36 6.66 -7.60
CA VAL A 179 0.48 5.80 -8.45
C VAL A 179 -0.36 5.04 -9.49
N THR A 180 -1.50 4.48 -9.09
CA THR A 180 -2.45 3.76 -9.97
C THR A 180 -3.36 4.70 -10.76
N ALA A 181 -4.04 4.25 -11.82
CA ALA A 181 -5.06 5.05 -12.50
C ALA A 181 -6.36 5.17 -11.65
N ILE A 182 -7.12 6.27 -11.77
CA ILE A 182 -8.50 6.35 -11.27
C ILE A 182 -9.38 5.66 -12.31
N GLU A 183 -10.32 4.84 -11.87
CA GLU A 183 -11.26 4.15 -12.75
C GLU A 183 -11.98 5.16 -13.67
N GLY A 184 -12.01 4.84 -14.97
CA GLY A 184 -12.64 5.71 -15.98
C GLY A 184 -11.79 6.91 -16.41
N GLN A 185 -10.61 7.14 -15.83
CA GLN A 185 -9.65 8.15 -16.28
C GLN A 185 -8.47 7.50 -17.00
N ASP A 186 -8.09 8.08 -18.15
CA ASP A 186 -6.84 7.72 -18.82
C ASP A 186 -5.66 8.36 -18.05
N PRO A 187 -4.73 7.57 -17.47
CA PRO A 187 -3.54 8.11 -16.82
C PRO A 187 -2.62 8.90 -17.76
N GLN A 188 -2.84 8.84 -19.09
CA GLN A 188 -2.16 9.66 -20.10
C GLN A 188 -3.07 10.76 -20.70
N GLY A 189 -4.31 10.89 -20.21
CA GLY A 189 -5.28 11.86 -20.68
C GLY A 189 -4.98 13.30 -20.20
N PRO A 190 -5.57 14.34 -20.81
CA PRO A 190 -5.39 15.72 -20.36
C PRO A 190 -5.79 15.90 -18.89
N GLY A 191 -4.91 16.50 -18.08
CA GLY A 191 -5.15 16.75 -16.66
C GLY A 191 -4.68 15.61 -15.75
N SER A 192 -4.24 14.47 -16.31
CA SER A 192 -3.71 13.34 -15.54
C SER A 192 -2.47 13.75 -14.73
N GLU A 193 -1.68 14.71 -15.22
CA GLU A 193 -0.52 15.25 -14.51
C GLU A 193 -0.85 15.85 -13.14
N ASN A 194 -2.12 16.18 -12.87
CA ASN A 194 -2.58 16.71 -11.58
C ASN A 194 -2.98 15.61 -10.59
N HIS A 195 -3.08 14.35 -11.03
CA HIS A 195 -3.64 13.25 -10.25
C HIS A 195 -2.71 12.02 -10.18
N TYR A 196 -1.78 11.90 -11.11
CA TYR A 196 -0.89 10.74 -11.27
C TYR A 196 0.56 11.15 -11.36
N LEU A 197 1.42 10.30 -10.79
CA LEU A 197 2.83 10.30 -11.12
C LEU A 197 3.05 9.59 -12.47
N THR A 198 3.97 10.12 -13.26
CA THR A 198 4.40 9.54 -14.52
C THR A 198 5.92 9.37 -14.53
N CYS A 199 6.44 8.46 -15.34
CA CYS A 199 7.88 8.26 -15.49
C CYS A 199 8.63 9.56 -15.80
N ASP A 200 8.06 10.40 -16.67
CA ASP A 200 8.64 11.70 -17.04
C ASP A 200 8.63 12.72 -15.90
N ALA A 201 7.57 12.72 -15.07
CA ALA A 201 7.45 13.64 -13.95
C ALA A 201 8.49 13.37 -12.84
N ILE A 202 8.84 12.10 -12.65
CA ILE A 202 9.79 11.65 -11.62
C ILE A 202 11.23 12.07 -11.97
N GLY A 203 11.63 11.95 -13.24
CA GLY A 203 12.97 12.30 -13.71
C GLY A 203 13.96 11.12 -13.72
N ASP A 204 15.25 11.43 -13.50
CA ASP A 204 16.34 10.47 -13.63
C ASP A 204 16.83 9.87 -12.31
N ASN A 205 16.58 10.55 -11.20
CA ASN A 205 17.02 10.15 -9.86
C ASN A 205 15.83 9.83 -8.96
N VAL A 206 16.09 9.08 -7.89
CA VAL A 206 15.16 9.03 -6.75
C VAL A 206 15.04 10.44 -6.17
N SER A 207 13.82 10.90 -5.91
CA SER A 207 13.55 12.26 -5.42
C SER A 207 12.19 12.35 -4.70
N PHE A 208 11.90 13.49 -4.05
CA PHE A 208 10.59 13.74 -3.46
C PHE A 208 9.44 13.72 -4.48
N ARG A 209 9.73 13.81 -5.78
CA ARG A 209 8.72 13.66 -6.83
C ARG A 209 8.14 12.25 -6.87
N MET A 210 8.82 11.27 -6.29
CA MET A 210 8.30 9.91 -6.11
C MET A 210 7.33 9.79 -4.93
N ASN A 211 7.22 10.82 -4.08
CA ASN A 211 6.35 10.80 -2.91
C ASN A 211 4.88 10.89 -3.35
N SER A 212 4.12 9.85 -3.01
CA SER A 212 2.70 9.70 -3.31
C SER A 212 1.92 9.49 -2.02
N LEU A 213 0.59 9.65 -2.07
CA LEU A 213 -0.24 9.37 -0.89
C LEU A 213 -0.16 7.88 -0.50
N GLY A 214 -0.09 6.97 -1.47
CA GLY A 214 0.13 5.55 -1.20
C GLY A 214 1.49 5.25 -0.56
N MET A 215 2.53 5.95 -0.97
CA MET A 215 3.85 5.86 -0.32
C MET A 215 3.81 6.40 1.12
N THR A 216 3.06 7.48 1.37
CA THR A 216 2.84 8.00 2.72
C THR A 216 2.12 6.96 3.58
N LEU A 217 1.06 6.34 3.09
CA LEU A 217 0.37 5.29 3.86
C LEU A 217 1.25 4.06 4.10
N LEU A 218 2.05 3.66 3.11
CA LEU A 218 3.02 2.57 3.27
C LEU A 218 4.04 2.88 4.37
N HIS A 219 4.55 4.11 4.41
CA HIS A 219 5.41 4.61 5.48
C HIS A 219 4.72 4.43 6.85
N GLU A 220 3.51 4.95 7.01
CA GLU A 220 2.77 4.89 8.28
C GLU A 220 2.43 3.46 8.71
N TYR A 221 2.12 2.56 7.77
CA TYR A 221 1.93 1.15 8.07
C TYR A 221 3.17 0.51 8.69
N THR A 222 4.37 0.99 8.33
CA THR A 222 5.60 0.45 8.91
C THR A 222 5.74 0.76 10.40
N HIS A 223 5.17 1.86 10.89
CA HIS A 223 5.19 2.22 12.31
C HIS A 223 4.30 1.33 13.19
N TYR A 224 3.42 0.51 12.62
CA TYR A 224 2.46 -0.22 13.43
C TYR A 224 3.09 -1.43 14.13
N ASN A 225 3.44 -1.25 15.40
CA ASN A 225 4.23 -2.21 16.17
C ASN A 225 3.58 -3.60 16.26
N ARG A 226 2.26 -3.65 16.46
CA ARG A 226 1.52 -4.92 16.54
C ARG A 226 1.64 -5.75 15.27
N MET A 227 1.86 -5.11 14.13
CA MET A 227 2.01 -5.77 12.85
C MET A 227 3.47 -6.19 12.60
N LEU A 228 4.46 -5.37 12.96
CA LEU A 228 5.82 -5.52 12.42
C LEU A 228 6.95 -5.66 13.45
N GLU A 229 6.76 -5.27 14.71
CA GLU A 229 7.83 -5.23 15.73
C GLU A 229 8.50 -6.61 15.91
N SER A 230 7.72 -7.68 15.82
CA SER A 230 8.22 -9.06 15.96
C SER A 230 9.21 -9.50 14.87
N ILE A 231 9.30 -8.78 13.75
CA ILE A 231 10.19 -9.12 12.63
C ILE A 231 11.65 -8.82 12.99
N PHE A 232 11.90 -7.65 13.59
CA PHE A 232 13.23 -7.21 14.01
C PHE A 232 13.44 -7.23 15.52
N ASN A 233 12.39 -7.56 16.30
CA ASN A 233 12.36 -7.38 17.75
C ASN A 233 12.69 -5.92 18.14
N ALA A 234 12.17 -4.99 17.34
CA ALA A 234 12.33 -3.55 17.47
C ALA A 234 11.26 -2.85 16.60
N PRO A 235 10.79 -1.66 17.00
CA PRO A 235 9.87 -0.87 16.19
C PRO A 235 10.58 -0.28 14.96
N ILE A 236 9.83 -0.10 13.87
CA ILE A 236 10.25 0.73 12.75
C ILE A 236 9.74 2.15 13.04
N ILE A 237 10.64 3.12 13.01
CA ILE A 237 10.42 4.50 13.46
C ILE A 237 10.95 5.49 12.42
N ASP A 238 10.67 6.77 12.63
CA ASP A 238 11.43 7.85 11.99
C ASP A 238 12.74 8.02 12.73
N GLN A 239 13.86 7.85 12.02
CA GLN A 239 15.17 7.86 12.66
C GLN A 239 15.61 9.29 12.99
N GLU A 240 15.90 9.54 14.26
CA GLU A 240 16.42 10.82 14.74
C GLU A 240 17.85 10.70 15.27
N ASP A 241 18.65 11.76 15.15
CA ASP A 241 19.93 11.88 15.84
C ASP A 241 19.77 12.23 17.33
N ALA A 242 20.88 12.30 18.06
CA ALA A 242 20.88 12.63 19.48
C ALA A 242 20.36 14.05 19.81
N SER A 243 20.24 14.92 18.81
CA SER A 243 19.67 16.26 18.94
C SER A 243 18.18 16.32 18.57
N GLY A 244 17.59 15.18 18.18
CA GLY A 244 16.21 15.10 17.70
C GLY A 244 16.05 15.57 16.25
N ASN A 245 17.12 15.62 15.45
CA ASN A 245 16.98 15.90 14.02
C ASN A 245 16.69 14.60 13.29
N ASP A 246 15.70 14.62 12.40
CA ASP A 246 15.43 13.49 11.52
C ASP A 246 16.61 13.26 10.57
N ILE A 247 17.18 12.06 10.62
CA ILE A 247 18.30 11.60 9.79
C ILE A 247 17.87 10.51 8.79
N GLY A 248 16.59 10.13 8.81
CA GLY A 248 16.00 9.10 7.97
C GLY A 248 14.97 9.60 6.97
N TYR A 249 14.60 10.89 7.02
CA TYR A 249 13.53 11.48 6.21
C TYR A 249 13.99 12.00 4.85
N GLY A 250 13.27 11.60 3.81
CA GLY A 250 13.48 12.05 2.45
C GLY A 250 14.51 11.23 1.69
N PRO A 251 14.58 11.44 0.36
CA PRO A 251 15.30 10.56 -0.54
C PRO A 251 16.82 10.58 -0.29
N VAL A 252 17.39 11.74 0.02
CA VAL A 252 18.84 11.87 0.26
C VAL A 252 19.22 11.12 1.55
N GLN A 253 18.48 11.36 2.63
CA GLN A 253 18.77 10.85 3.96
C GLN A 253 18.67 9.33 3.99
N VAL A 254 17.59 8.75 3.43
CA VAL A 254 17.43 7.27 3.37
C VAL A 254 18.57 6.57 2.64
N ARG A 255 19.26 7.24 1.71
CA ARG A 255 20.39 6.67 0.97
C ARG A 255 21.71 6.79 1.70
N THR A 256 21.84 7.76 2.58
CA THR A 256 23.06 7.99 3.39
C THR A 256 22.97 7.40 4.79
N LEU A 257 21.77 6.99 5.22
CA LEU A 257 21.51 6.44 6.53
C LEU A 257 22.30 5.14 6.74
N ASP A 258 22.85 4.98 7.94
CA ASP A 258 23.49 3.72 8.32
C ASP A 258 22.50 2.57 8.16
N LYS A 259 22.90 1.51 7.45
CA LYS A 259 21.98 0.41 7.09
C LYS A 259 21.43 -0.35 8.29
N ALA A 260 22.14 -0.35 9.42
CA ALA A 260 21.63 -0.94 10.66
C ALA A 260 20.46 -0.12 11.23
N LEU A 261 20.42 1.19 10.96
CA LEU A 261 19.29 2.07 11.26
C LEU A 261 18.23 2.02 10.15
N ALA A 262 18.64 1.93 8.88
CA ALA A 262 17.73 1.93 7.74
C ALA A 262 16.67 0.82 7.79
N LYS A 263 17.02 -0.37 8.29
CA LYS A 263 16.03 -1.46 8.48
C LYS A 263 14.96 -1.16 9.52
N LEU A 264 15.18 -0.16 10.38
CA LEU A 264 14.24 0.34 11.37
C LEU A 264 13.75 1.74 11.03
N ASN A 265 13.96 2.20 9.79
CA ASN A 265 13.52 3.51 9.30
C ASN A 265 12.34 3.37 8.36
N ALA A 266 11.20 4.00 8.66
CA ALA A 266 9.98 3.89 7.85
C ALA A 266 10.20 4.37 6.41
N ASP A 267 10.89 5.51 6.26
CA ASP A 267 11.14 6.12 4.96
C ASP A 267 12.06 5.28 4.06
N SER A 268 12.95 4.45 4.64
CA SER A 268 13.76 3.51 3.87
C SER A 268 12.90 2.46 3.16
N TYR A 269 11.80 2.00 3.79
CA TYR A 269 10.84 1.10 3.14
C TYR A 269 10.04 1.81 2.06
N ALA A 270 9.56 3.03 2.35
CA ALA A 270 8.74 3.83 1.45
C ALA A 270 9.51 4.14 0.14
N TYR A 271 10.75 4.64 0.24
CA TYR A 271 11.56 4.96 -0.92
C TYR A 271 12.07 3.73 -1.67
N PHE A 272 12.40 2.63 -0.97
CA PHE A 272 12.73 1.37 -1.63
C PHE A 272 11.55 0.87 -2.47
N ALA A 273 10.35 0.85 -1.92
CA ALA A 273 9.15 0.39 -2.61
C ALA A 273 8.80 1.29 -3.80
N SER A 274 8.95 2.61 -3.64
CA SER A 274 8.71 3.56 -4.73
C SER A 274 9.73 3.40 -5.87
N GLU A 275 11.03 3.33 -5.58
CA GLU A 275 12.03 3.05 -6.61
C GLU A 275 11.80 1.68 -7.27
N ALA A 276 11.46 0.64 -6.50
CA ALA A 276 11.16 -0.69 -7.03
C ALA A 276 10.01 -0.65 -8.04
N LEU A 277 8.89 -0.03 -7.69
CA LEU A 277 7.72 0.11 -8.55
C LEU A 277 8.08 0.87 -9.83
N TRP A 278 8.64 2.06 -9.71
CA TRP A 278 8.91 2.90 -10.87
C TRP A 278 10.00 2.31 -11.76
N SER A 279 10.99 1.62 -11.19
CA SER A 279 12.03 0.96 -11.98
C SER A 279 11.46 -0.17 -12.86
N VAL A 280 10.42 -0.85 -12.38
CA VAL A 280 9.69 -1.87 -13.16
C VAL A 280 8.75 -1.21 -14.16
N LEU A 281 7.90 -0.27 -13.76
CA LEU A 281 6.92 0.36 -14.66
C LEU A 281 7.60 1.16 -15.79
N CYS A 282 8.65 1.91 -15.46
CA CYS A 282 9.38 2.75 -16.41
C CYS A 282 10.51 2.00 -17.13
N GLN A 283 10.75 0.72 -16.80
CA GLN A 283 11.80 -0.11 -17.38
C GLN A 283 13.18 0.58 -17.35
N LYS A 284 13.51 1.18 -16.20
CA LYS A 284 14.68 2.04 -16.02
C LYS A 284 15.26 1.84 -14.62
N ASP A 285 16.55 2.10 -14.47
CA ASP A 285 17.18 2.24 -13.16
C ASP A 285 17.32 3.73 -12.81
N TYR A 286 16.92 4.10 -11.60
CA TYR A 286 17.03 5.47 -11.12
C TYR A 286 18.41 5.71 -10.47
N GLY A 287 18.95 6.89 -10.73
CA GLY A 287 20.16 7.40 -10.08
C GLY A 287 19.96 7.69 -8.60
N ASP A 288 21.06 7.87 -7.88
CA ASP A 288 21.04 8.30 -6.50
C ASP A 288 20.55 9.76 -6.40
N PRO A 289 19.82 10.11 -5.32
CA PRO A 289 19.35 11.47 -5.09
C PRO A 289 20.52 12.44 -4.90
N VAL A 290 20.37 13.65 -5.44
CA VAL A 290 21.31 14.76 -5.33
C VAL A 290 20.78 15.77 -4.31
N SER A 291 21.55 16.00 -3.23
CA SER A 291 21.21 17.00 -2.22
C SER A 291 21.09 18.41 -2.80
N GLY A 292 20.08 19.16 -2.34
CA GLY A 292 19.65 20.45 -2.85
C GLY A 292 18.82 20.40 -4.13
N GLN A 293 18.66 19.23 -4.76
CA GLN A 293 17.88 19.06 -5.99
C GLN A 293 16.72 18.10 -5.78
N ASP A 294 17.02 16.89 -5.31
CA ASP A 294 16.08 15.78 -5.17
C ASP A 294 15.41 15.74 -3.79
N ASP A 295 15.90 16.55 -2.83
CA ASP A 295 15.37 16.76 -1.47
C ASP A 295 14.37 17.92 -1.35
N ASN A 296 14.04 18.60 -2.45
CA ASN A 296 12.99 19.62 -2.46
C ASN A 296 11.61 18.97 -2.67
N ASP A 297 10.70 19.16 -1.73
CA ASP A 297 9.31 18.72 -1.89
C ASP A 297 8.60 19.69 -2.85
N PRO A 298 8.07 19.23 -4.00
CA PRO A 298 7.35 20.09 -4.93
C PRO A 298 6.10 20.73 -4.29
N ASP A 299 5.58 20.16 -3.21
CA ASP A 299 4.44 20.72 -2.46
C ASP A 299 4.84 21.80 -1.43
N CYS A 300 6.13 22.17 -1.40
CA CYS A 300 6.72 23.23 -0.56
C CYS A 300 7.41 24.29 -1.42
N ASP A 301 6.75 24.75 -2.49
CA ASP A 301 7.28 25.75 -3.44
C ASP A 301 8.66 25.37 -4.03
N ASN A 302 8.91 24.06 -4.20
CA ASN A 302 10.22 23.49 -4.57
C ASN A 302 11.37 23.87 -3.62
N THR A 303 11.07 24.07 -2.34
CA THR A 303 12.06 24.10 -1.26
C THR A 303 11.92 22.86 -0.38
N SER A 304 12.97 22.52 0.37
CA SER A 304 12.80 21.60 1.48
C SER A 304 11.78 22.17 2.46
N CYS A 305 10.78 21.38 2.87
CA CYS A 305 9.84 21.80 3.90
C CYS A 305 10.52 22.05 5.25
N THR A 306 11.80 21.68 5.38
CA THR A 306 12.64 21.96 6.53
C THR A 306 12.96 23.47 6.61
N GLY A 307 12.34 24.14 7.58
CA GLY A 307 12.93 25.35 8.17
C GLY A 307 14.02 25.00 9.16
#